data_AF-A0A418GA98-F1
#
_entry.id   AF-A0A418GA98-F1
#
_cell.length_a   1.000
_cell.length_b   1.000
_cell.length_c   1.000
_cell.angle_alpha   90.00
_cell.angle_beta   90.00
_cell.angle_gamma   90.00
#
_symmetry.space_group_name_H-M   'P 1'
#
loop_
_entity.id
_entity.type
_entity.pdbx_description
1 polymer ?
#
loop_
_entity_poly.entity_id
_entity_poly.type
_entity_poly.pdbx_seq_one_letter_code
_entity_poly.pdbx_strand_id
1 'polypeptide(L)'
;YRTKVQRLPIEPISQASANQRKGRCGRVSEGICIRLYSEDDFLSRPEFTDPEILRTNLASVILQMTALGLGDIAAFPFVEAPDKRNIQDGVRLLEELGAITTDEQASAYKLTPLGRQLSQLPVDPRLARMVLEAQKHGCVREAMIITSALSI
;
A
#
# COMPACT_ATOMS: atom_id res chain seq x y z
N TYR A 1 5.46 2.23 22.23
CA TYR A 1 5.09 3.36 21.35
C TYR A 1 6.00 3.34 20.14
N ARG A 2 5.57 2.78 19.00
CA ARG A 2 6.34 2.81 17.75
C ARG A 2 5.89 4.08 17.01
N THR A 3 6.76 5.07 16.92
CA THR A 3 6.53 6.31 16.17
C THR A 3 6.14 5.93 14.73
N LYS A 4 5.06 6.53 14.18
CA LYS A 4 4.60 6.35 12.77
C LYS A 4 5.60 6.94 11.75
N VAL A 5 6.88 6.67 11.94
CA VAL A 5 8.00 7.21 11.16
C VAL A 5 8.42 6.14 10.18
N GLN A 6 8.34 6.44 8.88
CA GLN A 6 8.90 5.60 7.83
C GLN A 6 10.43 5.59 7.94
N ARG A 7 11.03 4.42 7.74
CA ARG A 7 12.47 4.22 7.72
C ARG A 7 12.86 3.62 6.39
N LEU A 8 14.08 3.91 5.94
CA LEU A 8 14.70 3.31 4.76
C LEU A 8 15.91 2.46 5.19
N PRO A 9 15.68 1.29 5.84
CA PRO A 9 16.77 0.41 6.20
C PRO A 9 17.38 -0.23 4.94
N ILE A 10 18.68 -0.55 5.00
CA ILE A 10 19.33 -1.39 4.01
C ILE A 10 19.14 -2.84 4.44
N GLU A 11 18.65 -3.67 3.54
CA GLU A 11 18.41 -5.09 3.77
C GLU A 11 19.07 -5.93 2.64
N PRO A 12 19.54 -7.16 2.92
CA PRO A 12 20.04 -8.05 1.89
C PRO A 12 18.97 -8.33 0.82
N ILE A 13 19.39 -8.37 -0.45
CA ILE A 13 18.48 -8.72 -1.54
C ILE A 13 18.14 -10.21 -1.54
N SER A 14 16.91 -10.56 -1.91
CA SER A 14 16.47 -11.94 -2.12
C SER A 14 17.23 -12.64 -3.26
N GLN A 15 17.18 -13.97 -3.29
CA GLN A 15 17.80 -14.76 -4.34
C GLN A 15 17.22 -14.41 -5.72
N ALA A 16 15.89 -14.27 -5.82
CA ALA A 16 15.20 -13.86 -7.03
C ALA A 16 15.69 -12.49 -7.53
N SER A 17 15.85 -11.50 -6.64
CA SER A 17 16.39 -10.19 -7.01
C SER A 17 17.84 -10.27 -7.50
N ALA A 18 18.68 -11.03 -6.80
CA ALA A 18 20.07 -11.26 -7.20
C ALA A 18 20.20 -12.00 -8.55
N ASN A 19 19.30 -12.94 -8.83
CA ASN A 19 19.23 -13.66 -10.10
C ASN A 19 18.71 -12.77 -11.24
N GLN A 20 17.73 -11.90 -10.96
CA GLN A 20 17.28 -10.89 -11.92
C GLN A 20 18.42 -9.92 -12.27
N ARG A 21 19.21 -9.46 -11.29
CA ARG A 21 20.39 -8.61 -11.52
C ARG A 21 21.44 -9.31 -12.37
N LYS A 22 21.74 -10.58 -12.10
CA LYS A 22 22.62 -11.41 -12.94
C LYS A 22 22.12 -11.46 -14.39
N GLY A 23 20.82 -11.65 -14.61
CA GLY A 23 20.22 -11.68 -15.95
C GLY A 23 20.34 -10.37 -16.73
N ARG A 24 20.50 -9.22 -16.05
CA ARG A 24 20.68 -7.92 -16.73
C ARG A 24 22.06 -7.77 -17.40
N CYS A 25 23.06 -8.53 -16.95
CA CYS A 25 24.43 -8.47 -17.50
C CYS A 25 24.55 -9.10 -18.89
N GLY A 26 23.65 -10.03 -19.26
CA GLY A 26 23.78 -10.84 -20.47
C GLY A 26 22.63 -10.69 -21.48
N ARG A 27 22.17 -9.46 -21.74
CA ARG A 27 20.96 -9.22 -22.57
C ARG A 27 21.16 -9.46 -24.07
N VAL A 28 22.35 -9.18 -24.59
CA VAL A 28 22.66 -9.24 -26.04
C VAL A 28 23.82 -10.19 -26.31
N SER A 29 24.78 -10.24 -25.39
CA SER A 29 25.93 -11.13 -25.43
C SER A 29 26.16 -11.72 -24.04
N GLU A 30 27.11 -12.64 -23.94
CA GLU A 30 27.59 -13.12 -22.64
C GLU A 30 28.06 -11.96 -21.76
N GLY A 31 27.71 -12.03 -20.48
CA GLY A 31 28.04 -11.01 -19.50
C GLY A 31 28.46 -11.63 -18.18
N ILE A 32 29.37 -10.96 -17.47
CA ILE A 32 29.91 -11.41 -16.19
C ILE A 32 29.20 -10.64 -15.07
N CYS A 33 28.64 -11.36 -14.10
CA CYS A 33 28.05 -10.79 -12.90
C CYS A 33 28.94 -11.10 -11.69
N ILE A 34 29.56 -10.09 -11.12
CA ILE A 34 30.38 -10.21 -9.90
C ILE A 34 29.51 -9.86 -8.69
N ARG A 35 29.40 -10.80 -7.75
CA ARG A 35 28.67 -10.62 -6.48
C ARG A 35 29.67 -10.34 -5.36
N LEU A 36 29.45 -9.28 -4.58
CA LEU A 36 30.32 -8.88 -3.47
C LEU A 36 29.87 -9.51 -2.14
N TYR A 37 29.54 -10.79 -2.16
CA TYR A 37 29.12 -11.60 -1.01
C TYR A 37 29.43 -13.07 -1.32
N SER A 38 29.57 -13.90 -0.27
CA SER A 38 29.88 -15.32 -0.43
C SER A 38 28.70 -16.09 -1.01
N GLU A 39 28.98 -17.30 -1.52
CA GLU A 39 27.95 -18.22 -1.97
C GLU A 39 27.05 -18.67 -0.81
N ASP A 40 27.62 -18.95 0.37
CA ASP A 40 26.86 -19.31 1.56
C ASP A 40 25.86 -18.21 1.97
N ASP A 41 26.30 -16.95 1.93
CA ASP A 41 25.42 -15.80 2.19
C ASP A 41 24.30 -15.72 1.14
N PHE A 42 24.60 -15.98 -0.14
CA PHE A 42 23.59 -16.04 -1.19
C PHE A 42 22.53 -17.12 -0.93
N LEU A 43 22.97 -18.34 -0.57
CA LEU A 43 22.10 -19.49 -0.33
C LEU A 43 21.26 -19.34 0.94
N SER A 44 21.74 -18.60 1.94
CA SER A 44 21.00 -18.33 3.18
C SER A 44 19.89 -17.29 3.05
N ARG A 45 19.85 -16.51 1.95
CA ARG A 45 18.86 -15.45 1.77
C ARG A 45 17.49 -16.01 1.39
N PRO A 46 16.41 -15.27 1.68
CA PRO A 46 15.07 -15.61 1.20
C PRO A 46 15.04 -15.75 -0.33
N GLU A 47 14.29 -16.73 -0.81
CA GLU A 47 14.15 -16.98 -2.25
C GLU A 47 13.49 -15.79 -2.94
N PHE A 48 12.41 -15.27 -2.36
CA PHE A 48 11.64 -14.13 -2.85
C PHE A 48 11.69 -12.96 -1.86
N THR A 49 11.39 -11.77 -2.35
CA THR A 49 11.23 -10.57 -1.51
C THR A 49 9.83 -10.58 -0.90
N ASP A 50 9.70 -10.17 0.36
CA ASP A 50 8.40 -10.03 1.02
C ASP A 50 7.44 -9.14 0.21
N PRO A 51 6.18 -9.58 0.01
CA PRO A 51 5.20 -8.81 -0.73
C PRO A 51 4.95 -7.43 -0.15
N GLU A 52 4.53 -6.53 -1.02
CA GLU A 52 4.23 -5.14 -0.65
C GLU A 52 3.04 -5.04 0.29
N ILE A 53 2.03 -5.91 0.13
CA ILE A 53 0.81 -5.93 0.97
C ILE A 53 1.12 -6.14 2.47
N LEU A 54 2.25 -6.77 2.79
CA LEU A 54 2.70 -6.97 4.18
C LEU A 54 3.39 -5.72 4.75
N ARG A 55 3.85 -4.80 3.89
CA ARG A 55 4.78 -3.72 4.24
C ARG A 55 4.20 -2.30 4.07
N THR A 56 3.01 -2.16 3.51
CA THR A 56 2.40 -0.84 3.20
C THR A 56 1.06 -0.60 3.90
N ASN A 57 0.66 0.68 3.98
CA ASN A 57 -0.67 1.07 4.45
C ASN A 57 -1.75 0.55 3.50
N LEU A 58 -2.78 -0.11 4.06
CA LEU A 58 -3.84 -0.77 3.31
C LEU A 58 -5.09 0.09 3.10
N ALA A 59 -5.15 1.32 3.61
CA ALA A 59 -6.36 2.15 3.55
C ALA A 59 -6.93 2.31 2.13
N SER A 60 -6.09 2.54 1.12
CA SER A 60 -6.54 2.62 -0.28
C SER A 60 -7.12 1.30 -0.78
N VAL A 61 -6.49 0.18 -0.45
CA VAL A 61 -6.94 -1.17 -0.84
C VAL A 61 -8.28 -1.48 -0.17
N ILE A 62 -8.37 -1.23 1.14
CA ILE A 62 -9.59 -1.43 1.93
C ILE A 62 -10.73 -0.59 1.35
N LEU A 63 -10.50 0.69 1.07
CA LEU A 63 -11.50 1.59 0.49
C LEU A 63 -12.05 1.04 -0.84
N GLN A 64 -11.16 0.57 -1.72
CA GLN A 64 -11.55 -0.01 -3.01
C GLN A 64 -12.30 -1.34 -2.86
N MET A 65 -11.82 -2.22 -1.98
CA MET A 65 -12.50 -3.50 -1.70
C MET A 65 -13.91 -3.28 -1.15
N THR A 66 -14.08 -2.32 -0.23
CA THR A 66 -15.39 -1.96 0.31
C THR A 66 -16.28 -1.32 -0.77
N ALA A 67 -15.73 -0.50 -1.68
CA ALA A 67 -16.46 0.07 -2.80
C ALA A 67 -17.00 -0.99 -3.77
N LEU A 68 -16.22 -2.06 -3.99
CA LEU A 68 -16.59 -3.20 -4.83
C LEU A 68 -17.52 -4.20 -4.14
N GLY A 69 -17.78 -4.03 -2.83
CA GLY A 69 -18.66 -4.93 -2.08
C GLY A 69 -18.05 -6.32 -1.83
N LEU A 70 -16.72 -6.43 -1.73
CA LEU A 70 -16.02 -7.71 -1.54
C LEU A 70 -16.17 -8.33 -0.14
N GLY A 71 -16.96 -7.72 0.75
CA GLY A 71 -17.29 -8.27 2.06
C GLY A 71 -16.17 -8.11 3.09
N ASP A 72 -16.03 -9.11 3.97
CA ASP A 72 -15.02 -9.11 5.03
C ASP A 72 -13.62 -9.27 4.44
N ILE A 73 -12.78 -8.26 4.66
CA ILE A 73 -11.39 -8.22 4.21
C ILE A 73 -10.58 -9.34 4.89
N ALA A 74 -10.88 -9.69 6.13
CA ALA A 74 -10.16 -10.76 6.82
C ALA A 74 -10.48 -12.15 6.24
N ALA A 75 -11.63 -12.31 5.60
CA ALA A 75 -12.05 -13.53 4.92
C ALA A 75 -11.65 -13.56 3.43
N PHE A 76 -11.10 -12.46 2.91
CA PHE A 76 -10.71 -12.37 1.50
C PHE A 76 -9.52 -13.30 1.20
N PRO A 77 -9.55 -14.08 0.09
CA PRO A 77 -8.53 -15.08 -0.23
C PRO A 77 -7.27 -14.43 -0.82
N PHE A 78 -6.49 -13.74 0.01
CA PHE A 78 -5.19 -13.21 -0.40
C PHE A 78 -4.19 -14.34 -0.68
N VAL A 79 -3.30 -14.15 -1.67
CA VAL A 79 -2.15 -15.05 -1.90
C VAL A 79 -1.26 -15.08 -0.66
N GLU A 80 -0.95 -13.89 -0.12
CA GLU A 80 -0.31 -13.70 1.17
C GLU A 80 -1.13 -12.67 1.95
N ALA A 81 -1.75 -13.12 3.04
CA ALA A 81 -2.65 -12.28 3.82
C ALA A 81 -1.89 -11.24 4.65
N PRO A 82 -2.33 -9.97 4.66
CA PRO A 82 -1.71 -8.97 5.50
C PRO A 82 -1.98 -9.21 6.99
N ASP A 83 -1.10 -8.68 7.82
CA ASP A 83 -1.28 -8.69 9.27
C ASP A 83 -2.58 -7.97 9.67
N LYS A 84 -3.32 -8.58 10.61
CA LYS A 84 -4.56 -8.00 11.18
C LYS A 84 -4.37 -6.56 11.68
N ARG A 85 -3.17 -6.23 12.16
CA ARG A 85 -2.82 -4.88 12.63
C ARG A 85 -2.83 -3.85 11.49
N ASN A 86 -2.27 -4.20 10.33
CA ASN A 86 -2.25 -3.31 9.17
C ASN A 86 -3.67 -3.08 8.62
N ILE A 87 -4.51 -4.12 8.67
CA ILE A 87 -5.94 -4.00 8.32
C ILE A 87 -6.63 -3.03 9.29
N GLN A 88 -6.47 -3.23 10.59
CA GLN A 88 -7.06 -2.36 11.63
C GLN A 88 -6.61 -0.90 11.51
N ASP A 89 -5.33 -0.66 11.27
CA ASP A 89 -4.80 0.69 11.08
C ASP A 89 -5.38 1.37 9.83
N GLY A 90 -5.58 0.62 8.75
CA GLY A 90 -6.22 1.11 7.53
C GLY A 90 -7.70 1.42 7.72
N VAL A 91 -8.45 0.53 8.39
CA VAL A 91 -9.87 0.75 8.76
C VAL A 91 -9.99 1.99 9.63
N ARG A 92 -9.20 2.10 10.70
CA ARG A 92 -9.22 3.25 11.60
C ARG A 92 -8.95 4.56 10.87
N LEU A 93 -8.01 4.58 9.93
CA LEU A 93 -7.76 5.76 9.11
C LEU A 93 -8.99 6.14 8.27
N LEU A 94 -9.68 5.17 7.67
CA LEU A 94 -10.88 5.43 6.89
C LEU A 94 -12.06 5.91 7.76
N GLU A 95 -12.17 5.42 8.99
CA GLU A 95 -13.12 5.95 9.98
C GLU A 95 -12.79 7.41 10.36
N GLU A 96 -11.51 7.71 10.64
CA GLU A 96 -11.03 9.07 10.95
C GLU A 96 -11.29 10.04 9.78
N LEU A 97 -11.23 9.57 8.53
CA LEU A 97 -11.56 10.35 7.33
C LEU A 97 -13.07 10.45 7.07
N GLY A 98 -13.90 9.71 7.80
CA GLY A 98 -15.35 9.61 7.58
C GLY A 98 -15.75 8.84 6.32
N ALA A 99 -14.85 8.00 5.80
CA ALA A 99 -15.06 7.23 4.57
C ALA A 99 -15.90 5.97 4.78
N ILE A 100 -15.78 5.34 5.95
CA ILE A 100 -16.54 4.15 6.33
C ILE A 100 -17.30 4.39 7.63
N THR A 101 -18.40 3.68 7.80
CA THR A 101 -19.10 3.55 9.09
C THR A 101 -18.99 2.12 9.57
N THR A 102 -18.73 1.97 10.86
CA THR A 102 -18.78 0.67 11.54
C THR A 102 -20.20 0.48 12.04
N ASP A 103 -20.91 -0.45 11.43
CA ASP A 103 -22.19 -0.94 11.95
C ASP A 103 -21.86 -2.17 12.79
N GLU A 104 -22.02 -2.09 14.11
CA GLU A 104 -21.68 -3.17 15.05
C GLU A 104 -22.44 -4.47 14.75
N GLN A 105 -23.49 -4.41 13.94
CA GLN A 105 -24.34 -5.54 13.56
C GLN A 105 -24.02 -6.10 12.17
N ALA A 106 -23.20 -5.42 11.37
CA ALA A 106 -22.87 -5.84 10.01
C ALA A 106 -21.49 -6.49 9.93
N SER A 107 -21.42 -7.67 9.32
CA SER A 107 -20.15 -8.38 9.04
C SER A 107 -19.25 -7.66 8.02
N ALA A 108 -19.65 -6.50 7.50
CA ALA A 108 -18.93 -5.77 6.46
C ALA A 108 -19.00 -4.25 6.68
N TYR A 109 -17.88 -3.56 6.43
CA TYR A 109 -17.82 -2.10 6.45
C TYR A 109 -18.71 -1.51 5.36
N LYS A 110 -19.34 -0.38 5.65
CA LYS A 110 -20.18 0.34 4.69
C LYS A 110 -19.59 1.69 4.37
N LEU A 111 -19.45 1.98 3.07
CA LEU A 111 -19.03 3.31 2.62
C LEU A 111 -20.10 4.36 2.94
N THR A 112 -19.63 5.49 3.47
CA THR A 112 -20.43 6.71 3.55
C THR A 112 -20.56 7.35 2.15
N PRO A 113 -21.45 8.34 1.95
CA PRO A 113 -21.47 9.12 0.71
C PRO A 113 -20.11 9.76 0.39
N LEU A 114 -19.40 10.22 1.42
CA LEU A 114 -18.03 10.73 1.30
C LEU A 114 -17.06 9.62 0.89
N GLY A 115 -17.13 8.44 1.51
CA GLY A 115 -16.30 7.29 1.14
C GLY A 115 -16.46 6.86 -0.32
N ARG A 116 -17.68 6.92 -0.85
CA ARG A 116 -17.95 6.65 -2.28
C ARG A 116 -17.32 7.69 -3.20
N GLN A 117 -17.26 8.96 -2.79
CA GLN A 117 -16.56 9.99 -3.57
C GLN A 117 -15.04 9.79 -3.48
N LEU A 118 -14.52 9.46 -2.30
CA LEU A 118 -13.09 9.16 -2.11
C LEU A 118 -12.64 7.97 -2.96
N SER A 119 -13.43 6.91 -3.05
CA SER A 119 -13.07 5.72 -3.83
C SER A 119 -13.01 5.96 -5.35
N GLN A 120 -13.56 7.08 -5.85
CA GLN A 120 -13.49 7.45 -7.26
C GLN A 120 -12.21 8.20 -7.63
N LEU A 121 -11.42 8.66 -6.65
CA LEU A 121 -10.19 9.42 -6.88
C LEU A 121 -8.97 8.48 -6.86
N PRO A 122 -8.09 8.50 -7.89
CA PRO A 122 -6.94 7.60 -7.99
C PRO A 122 -5.73 8.10 -7.17
N VAL A 123 -5.94 8.46 -5.92
CA VAL A 123 -4.89 8.96 -5.00
C VAL A 123 -5.11 8.40 -3.59
N ASP A 124 -4.12 8.57 -2.70
CA ASP A 124 -4.24 8.19 -1.29
C ASP A 124 -5.50 8.82 -0.65
N PRO A 125 -6.28 8.07 0.16
CA PRO A 125 -7.51 8.57 0.78
C PRO A 125 -7.36 9.88 1.55
N ARG A 126 -6.20 10.17 2.14
CA ARG A 126 -5.95 11.44 2.83
C ARG A 126 -5.87 12.60 1.85
N LEU A 127 -5.17 12.42 0.73
CA LEU A 127 -5.08 13.42 -0.33
C LEU A 127 -6.44 13.63 -1.01
N ALA A 128 -7.14 12.53 -1.30
CA ALA A 128 -8.50 12.57 -1.82
C ALA A 128 -9.43 13.37 -0.88
N ARG A 129 -9.32 13.17 0.44
CA ARG A 129 -10.10 13.91 1.44
C ARG A 129 -9.82 15.41 1.42
N MET A 130 -8.56 15.81 1.25
CA MET A 130 -8.17 17.22 1.11
C MET A 130 -8.83 17.86 -0.11
N VAL A 131 -8.80 17.20 -1.27
CA VAL A 131 -9.40 17.72 -2.50
C VAL A 131 -10.91 17.86 -2.36
N LEU A 132 -11.59 16.86 -1.79
CA LEU A 132 -13.05 16.93 -1.58
C LEU A 132 -13.45 18.03 -0.60
N GLU A 133 -12.69 18.25 0.48
CA GLU A 133 -13.00 19.32 1.42
C GLU A 133 -12.73 20.71 0.84
N ALA A 134 -11.69 20.86 0.00
CA ALA A 134 -11.36 22.11 -0.67
C ALA A 134 -12.51 22.65 -1.54
N GLN A 135 -13.41 21.78 -2.03
CA GLN A 135 -14.60 22.20 -2.76
C GLN A 135 -15.52 23.08 -1.90
N LYS A 136 -15.68 22.78 -0.62
CA LYS A 136 -16.53 23.56 0.30
C LYS A 136 -15.91 24.91 0.65
N HIS A 137 -14.59 25.01 0.59
CA HIS A 137 -13.84 26.22 0.91
C HIS A 137 -13.48 27.06 -0.33
N GLY A 138 -13.82 26.59 -1.54
CA GLY A 138 -13.53 27.31 -2.78
C GLY A 138 -12.05 27.31 -3.20
N CYS A 139 -11.22 26.42 -2.66
CA CYS A 139 -9.77 26.37 -2.87
C CYS A 139 -9.30 25.08 -3.56
N VAL A 140 -10.14 24.49 -4.42
CA VAL A 140 -9.87 23.20 -5.10
C VAL A 140 -8.61 23.28 -5.96
N ARG A 141 -8.36 24.41 -6.62
CA ARG A 141 -7.21 24.57 -7.52
C ARG A 141 -5.89 24.46 -6.76
N GLU A 142 -5.78 25.18 -5.65
CA GLU A 142 -4.61 25.19 -4.77
C GLU A 142 -4.41 23.82 -4.13
N ALA A 143 -5.50 23.22 -3.62
CA ALA A 143 -5.47 21.88 -3.05
C ALA A 143 -5.00 20.83 -4.07
N MET A 144 -5.49 20.89 -5.30
CA MET A 144 -5.06 19.96 -6.36
C MET A 144 -3.56 20.09 -6.64
N ILE A 145 -3.04 21.32 -6.76
CA ILE A 145 -1.60 21.55 -6.98
C ILE A 145 -0.77 20.91 -5.87
N ILE A 146 -1.17 21.10 -4.60
CA ILE A 146 -0.50 20.51 -3.45
C ILE A 146 -0.59 18.99 -3.49
N THR A 147 -1.79 18.43 -3.73
CA THR A 147 -1.96 16.97 -3.75
C THR A 147 -1.22 16.31 -4.91
N SER A 148 -1.15 16.94 -6.08
CA SER A 148 -0.38 16.45 -7.21
C SER A 148 1.11 16.44 -6.93
N ALA A 149 1.63 17.45 -6.21
CA ALA A 149 3.03 17.48 -5.80
C ALA A 149 3.35 16.41 -4.75
N LEU A 150 2.41 16.11 -3.84
CA LEU A 150 2.60 15.10 -2.79
C LEU A 150 2.34 13.65 -3.23
N SER A 151 1.67 13.44 -4.36
CA SER A 151 1.36 12.08 -4.86
C SER A 151 2.49 11.42 -5.65
N ILE A 152 3.61 12.13 -5.86
CA ILE A 152 4.77 11.69 -6.64
C ILE A 152 5.87 11.18 -5.70
#